data_AF-A0A409WZ39-F1
#
_entry.id   AF-A0A409WZ39-F1
#
_cell.length_a   1.000
_cell.length_b   1.000
_cell.length_c   1.000
_cell.angle_alpha   90.00
_cell.angle_beta   90.00
_cell.angle_gamma   90.00
#
_symmetry.space_group_name_H-M   'P 1'
#
loop_
_entity.id
_entity.type
_entity.pdbx_description
1 polymer ?
#
loop_
_entity_poly.entity_id
_entity_poly.type
_entity_poly.pdbx_seq_one_letter_code
_entity_poly.pdbx_strand_id
1 'polypeptide(L)'
;QFIYAATVIRYVSSPRHNPLYRLEVIQGLLPVKDDRPYAQLDALYIDILSEVEDVKTVLQILGVAYVYPFNKDSLGVNELEEFMQLSPGTVQLLLIDLLSVVDASDNNKPIKFLHASFTDFLFDPSRSGQFFIDPSKMHGEAAYFCISAIEFYFLYSTRPGDTSSISA
;
A
#
# COMPACT_ATOMS: atom_id res chain seq x y z
N GLN A 1 5.77 -20.01 -13.54
CA GLN A 1 4.60 -19.68 -12.71
C GLN A 1 3.69 -18.71 -13.46
N PHE A 2 2.36 -18.89 -13.43
CA PHE A 2 1.40 -18.00 -14.12
C PHE A 2 1.39 -16.57 -13.56
N ILE A 3 1.62 -16.41 -12.26
CA ILE A 3 1.66 -15.11 -11.57
C ILE A 3 2.73 -14.20 -12.18
N TYR A 4 3.95 -14.72 -12.43
CA TYR A 4 5.03 -13.95 -13.05
C TYR A 4 4.60 -13.36 -14.39
N ALA A 5 4.05 -14.19 -15.29
CA ALA A 5 3.57 -13.71 -16.59
C ALA A 5 2.47 -12.65 -16.45
N ALA A 6 1.51 -12.85 -15.54
CA ALA A 6 0.45 -11.88 -15.29
C ALA A 6 0.99 -10.54 -14.75
N THR A 7 1.91 -10.57 -13.78
CA THR A 7 2.57 -9.36 -13.25
C THR A 7 3.38 -8.66 -14.33
N VAL A 8 4.16 -9.38 -15.13
CA VAL A 8 4.93 -8.83 -16.26
C VAL A 8 4.01 -8.15 -17.28
N ILE A 9 2.92 -8.81 -17.69
CA ILE A 9 1.96 -8.21 -18.63
C ILE A 9 1.42 -6.90 -18.06
N ARG A 10 1.01 -6.86 -16.79
CA ARG A 10 0.49 -5.63 -16.17
C ARG A 10 1.56 -4.54 -16.05
N TYR A 11 2.79 -4.92 -15.69
CA TYR A 11 3.93 -4.02 -15.53
C TYR A 11 4.32 -3.36 -16.86
N VAL A 12 4.45 -4.14 -17.93
CA VAL A 12 4.75 -3.64 -19.29
C VAL A 12 3.57 -2.84 -19.85
N SER A 13 2.33 -3.20 -19.51
CA SER A 13 1.12 -2.49 -19.97
C SER A 13 0.82 -1.21 -19.18
N SER A 14 1.70 -0.80 -18.26
CA SER A 14 1.52 0.43 -17.48
C SER A 14 1.47 1.65 -18.42
N PRO A 15 0.39 2.44 -18.42
CA PRO A 15 0.24 3.58 -19.34
C PRO A 15 1.21 4.73 -19.03
N ARG A 16 1.90 4.69 -17.89
CA ARG A 16 2.83 5.73 -17.45
C ARG A 16 4.28 5.49 -17.84
N HIS A 17 4.58 4.31 -18.39
CA HIS A 17 5.95 3.93 -18.73
C HIS A 17 6.05 3.53 -20.19
N ASN A 18 7.24 3.69 -20.76
CA ASN A 18 7.52 3.15 -22.08
C ASN A 18 7.57 1.60 -21.99
N PRO A 19 6.72 0.88 -22.74
CA PRO A 19 6.70 -0.57 -22.68
C PRO A 19 8.00 -1.22 -23.16
N LEU A 20 8.76 -0.56 -24.04
CA LEU A 20 10.07 -1.05 -24.49
C LEU A 20 11.09 -1.01 -23.35
N TYR A 21 11.14 0.08 -22.59
CA TYR A 21 12.01 0.19 -21.42
C TYR A 21 11.66 -0.86 -20.37
N ARG A 22 10.37 -1.02 -20.07
CA ARG A 22 9.89 -2.06 -19.13
C ARG A 22 10.29 -3.46 -19.61
N LEU A 23 10.22 -3.74 -20.91
CA LEU A 23 10.64 -5.02 -21.46
C LEU A 23 12.15 -5.25 -21.33
N GLU A 24 12.97 -4.22 -21.53
CA GLU A 24 14.42 -4.28 -21.31
C GLU A 24 14.74 -4.60 -19.84
N VAL A 25 14.02 -4.00 -18.89
CA VAL A 25 14.15 -4.34 -17.47
C VAL A 25 13.84 -5.82 -17.23
N ILE A 26 12.71 -6.32 -17.74
CA ILE A 26 12.36 -7.75 -17.61
C ILE A 26 13.43 -8.66 -18.23
N GLN A 27 14.03 -8.27 -19.36
CA GLN A 27 15.11 -9.03 -19.98
C GLN A 27 16.39 -9.00 -19.12
N GLY A 28 16.72 -7.85 -18.53
CA GLY A 28 17.87 -7.69 -17.64
C GLY A 28 17.75 -8.47 -16.33
N LEU A 29 16.52 -8.70 -15.85
CA LEU A 29 16.26 -9.56 -14.69
C LEU A 29 16.50 -11.06 -14.98
N LEU A 30 16.62 -11.47 -16.25
CA LEU A 30 16.74 -12.87 -16.64
C LEU A 30 18.14 -13.23 -17.20
N PRO A 31 18.67 -14.43 -16.88
CA PRO A 31 18.15 -15.41 -15.93
C PRO A 31 18.56 -15.05 -14.49
N VAL A 32 17.61 -15.17 -13.56
CA VAL A 32 17.95 -15.13 -12.13
C VAL A 32 18.70 -16.43 -11.78
N LYS A 33 19.97 -16.31 -11.39
CA LYS A 33 20.80 -17.44 -10.91
C LYS A 33 20.52 -17.70 -9.43
N ASP A 34 19.31 -18.12 -9.13
CA ASP A 34 18.85 -18.41 -7.77
C ASP A 34 17.80 -19.52 -7.84
N ASP A 35 18.06 -20.61 -7.13
CA ASP A 35 17.21 -21.81 -7.13
C ASP A 35 15.97 -21.66 -6.21
N ARG A 36 15.81 -20.53 -5.51
CA ARG A 36 14.62 -20.26 -4.69
C ARG A 36 13.36 -20.18 -5.57
N PRO A 37 12.23 -20.75 -5.12
CA PRO A 37 11.01 -20.91 -5.93
C PRO A 37 10.36 -19.59 -6.37
N TYR A 38 10.68 -18.48 -5.70
CA TYR A 38 10.14 -17.14 -5.99
C TYR A 38 11.18 -16.15 -6.48
N ALA A 39 12.44 -16.56 -6.72
CA ALA A 39 13.53 -15.61 -6.97
C ALA A 39 13.27 -14.65 -8.14
N GLN A 40 12.63 -15.14 -9.21
CA GLN A 40 12.24 -14.31 -10.35
C GLN A 40 11.14 -13.30 -10.01
N LEU A 41 10.16 -13.68 -9.18
CA LEU A 41 9.12 -12.78 -8.70
C LEU A 41 9.71 -11.76 -7.72
N ASP A 42 10.57 -12.19 -6.81
CA ASP A 42 11.21 -11.32 -5.82
C ASP A 42 12.08 -10.27 -6.51
N ALA A 43 12.84 -10.65 -7.54
CA ALA A 43 13.60 -9.72 -8.36
C ALA A 43 12.71 -8.68 -9.05
N LEU A 44 11.56 -9.10 -9.59
CA LEU A 44 10.58 -8.19 -10.19
C LEU A 44 9.92 -7.26 -9.16
N TYR A 45 9.57 -7.75 -7.98
CA TYR A 45 8.99 -6.93 -6.91
C TYR A 45 10.00 -5.91 -6.37
N ILE A 46 11.26 -6.30 -6.20
CA ILE A 46 12.36 -5.41 -5.84
C ILE A 46 12.50 -4.29 -6.87
N ASP A 47 12.50 -4.63 -8.15
CA ASP A 47 12.62 -3.64 -9.23
C ASP A 47 11.44 -2.65 -9.22
N ILE A 48 10.19 -3.14 -9.17
CA ILE A 48 8.98 -2.31 -9.09
C ILE A 48 9.06 -1.34 -7.90
N LEU A 49 9.45 -1.83 -6.72
CA LEU A 49 9.52 -1.00 -5.51
C LEU A 49 10.70 -0.03 -5.51
N SER A 50 11.78 -0.33 -6.24
CA SER A 50 12.98 0.51 -6.31
C SER A 50 12.76 1.78 -7.13
N GLU A 51 11.76 1.80 -8.00
CA GLU A 51 11.41 2.96 -8.82
C GLU A 51 10.46 3.94 -8.13
N VAL A 52 9.92 3.57 -6.96
CA VAL A 52 8.97 4.39 -6.22
C VAL A 52 9.71 5.53 -5.51
N GLU A 53 9.30 6.77 -5.79
CA GLU A 53 9.94 7.98 -5.22
C GLU A 53 9.89 7.99 -3.68
N ASP A 54 8.70 7.78 -3.11
CA ASP A 54 8.50 7.68 -1.65
C ASP A 54 8.11 6.26 -1.23
N VAL A 55 9.03 5.33 -1.42
CA VAL A 55 8.82 3.93 -1.07
C VAL A 55 8.53 3.73 0.42
N LYS A 56 9.04 4.60 1.29
CA LYS A 56 8.82 4.50 2.74
C LYS A 56 7.34 4.73 3.07
N THR A 57 6.74 5.78 2.52
CA THR A 57 5.31 6.07 2.71
C THR A 57 4.45 5.00 2.04
N VAL A 58 4.85 4.50 0.87
CA VAL A 58 4.16 3.36 0.22
C VAL A 58 4.15 2.11 1.11
N LEU A 59 5.29 1.72 1.68
CA LEU A 59 5.35 0.56 2.57
C LEU A 59 4.54 0.78 3.85
N GLN A 60 4.48 2.02 4.38
CA GLN A 60 3.62 2.34 5.51
C GLN A 60 2.14 2.21 5.15
N ILE A 61 1.71 2.73 4.00
CA ILE A 61 0.32 2.61 3.50
C ILE A 61 -0.06 1.14 3.33
N LEU A 62 0.77 0.35 2.63
CA LEU A 62 0.50 -1.07 2.40
C LEU A 62 0.50 -1.87 3.71
N GLY A 63 1.41 -1.53 4.63
CA GLY A 63 1.50 -2.17 5.93
C GLY A 63 0.29 -1.89 6.81
N VAL A 64 -0.13 -0.63 6.93
CA VAL A 64 -1.34 -0.23 7.65
C VAL A 64 -2.59 -0.86 7.03
N ALA A 65 -2.73 -0.79 5.70
CA ALA A 65 -3.85 -1.41 5.00
C ALA A 65 -3.93 -2.93 5.22
N TYR A 66 -2.78 -3.60 5.40
CA TYR A 66 -2.71 -5.02 5.68
C TYR A 66 -3.09 -5.36 7.14
N VAL A 67 -2.55 -4.62 8.12
CA VAL A 67 -2.77 -4.93 9.55
C VAL A 67 -4.08 -4.38 10.11
N TYR A 68 -4.76 -3.51 9.36
CA TYR A 68 -5.99 -2.83 9.77
C TYR A 68 -7.29 -3.36 9.11
N PRO A 69 -7.65 -4.66 9.22
CA PRO A 69 -9.02 -5.10 8.98
C PRO A 69 -9.77 -5.20 10.32
N PHE A 70 -10.42 -4.12 10.76
CA PHE A 70 -11.34 -4.18 11.90
C PHE A 70 -12.69 -4.74 11.42
N ASN A 71 -13.08 -5.93 11.88
CA ASN A 71 -14.42 -6.52 11.68
C ASN A 71 -14.97 -6.45 10.24
N LYS A 72 -14.42 -7.26 9.33
CA LYS A 72 -14.90 -7.50 7.94
C LYS A 72 -14.90 -6.31 6.97
N ASP A 73 -14.77 -5.07 7.46
CA ASP A 73 -14.79 -3.87 6.64
C ASP A 73 -13.41 -3.20 6.67
N SER A 74 -12.56 -3.54 5.69
CA SER A 74 -11.33 -2.81 5.45
C SER A 74 -11.65 -1.38 5.00
N LEU A 75 -10.81 -0.42 5.38
CA LEU A 75 -10.98 0.99 4.99
C LEU A 75 -10.88 1.16 3.47
N GLY A 76 -11.77 1.96 2.89
CA GLY A 76 -11.59 2.51 1.56
C GLY A 76 -10.34 3.39 1.47
N VAL A 77 -9.79 3.60 0.27
CA VAL A 77 -8.60 4.46 0.09
C VAL A 77 -8.79 5.86 0.70
N ASN A 78 -9.96 6.49 0.52
CA ASN A 78 -10.23 7.82 1.11
C ASN A 78 -10.21 7.78 2.65
N GLU A 79 -10.82 6.75 3.23
CA GLU A 79 -10.87 6.58 4.69
C GLU A 79 -9.48 6.24 5.25
N LEU A 80 -8.67 5.51 4.49
CA LEU A 80 -7.28 5.22 4.82
C LEU A 80 -6.43 6.50 4.78
N GLU A 81 -6.62 7.36 3.78
CA GLU A 81 -5.95 8.67 3.73
C GLU A 81 -6.31 9.53 4.95
N GLU A 82 -7.59 9.63 5.29
CA GLU A 82 -8.04 10.34 6.49
C GLU A 82 -7.45 9.73 7.77
N PHE A 83 -7.51 8.41 7.90
CA PHE A 83 -6.98 7.66 9.04
C PHE A 83 -5.48 7.91 9.25
N MET A 84 -4.71 7.88 8.16
CA MET A 84 -3.26 8.12 8.16
C MET A 84 -2.89 9.60 8.10
N GLN A 85 -3.87 10.51 8.12
CA GLN A 85 -3.68 11.96 8.04
C GLN A 85 -2.93 12.41 6.77
N LEU A 86 -3.16 11.72 5.66
CA LEU A 86 -2.61 12.04 4.34
C LEU A 86 -3.50 13.04 3.61
N SER A 87 -2.92 13.79 2.67
CA SER A 87 -3.71 14.66 1.79
C SER A 87 -4.56 13.82 0.82
N PRO A 88 -5.78 14.22 0.47
CA PRO A 88 -6.61 13.48 -0.47
C PRO A 88 -5.90 13.21 -1.81
N GLY A 89 -5.94 11.96 -2.28
CA GLY A 89 -5.30 11.50 -3.51
C GLY A 89 -3.83 11.09 -3.38
N THR A 90 -3.22 11.25 -2.20
CA THR A 90 -1.83 10.84 -1.94
C THR A 90 -1.63 9.33 -2.16
N VAL A 91 -2.55 8.48 -1.68
CA VAL A 91 -2.42 7.02 -1.81
C VAL A 91 -2.45 6.61 -3.28
N GLN A 92 -3.34 7.18 -4.09
CA GLN A 92 -3.37 6.90 -5.52
C GLN A 92 -2.08 7.34 -6.20
N LEU A 93 -1.63 8.57 -5.92
CA LEU A 93 -0.42 9.14 -6.51
C LEU A 93 0.84 8.33 -6.16
N LEU A 94 0.88 7.70 -4.99
CA LEU A 94 2.02 6.88 -4.58
C LEU A 94 1.95 5.43 -5.07
N LEU A 95 0.74 4.86 -5.19
CA LEU A 95 0.54 3.46 -5.58
C LEU A 95 0.38 3.23 -7.08
N ILE A 96 0.29 4.31 -7.86
CA ILE A 96 0.08 4.25 -9.30
C ILE A 96 1.23 3.47 -10.00
N ASP A 97 2.45 3.46 -9.45
CA ASP A 97 3.61 2.70 -9.97
C ASP A 97 3.54 1.21 -9.62
N LEU A 98 2.69 0.87 -8.67
CA LEU A 98 2.49 -0.49 -8.18
C LEU A 98 1.22 -1.15 -8.75
N LEU A 99 0.57 -0.58 -9.76
CA LEU A 99 -0.68 -1.14 -10.33
C LEU A 99 -0.53 -2.55 -10.94
N SER A 100 0.71 -3.02 -11.13
CA SER A 100 1.04 -4.40 -11.51
C SER A 100 0.88 -5.40 -10.36
N VAL A 101 0.89 -4.93 -9.10
CA VAL A 101 0.89 -5.76 -7.88
C VAL A 101 -0.20 -5.37 -6.87
N VAL A 102 -0.73 -4.15 -6.92
CA VAL A 102 -1.87 -3.69 -6.12
C VAL A 102 -2.95 -3.03 -6.99
N ASP A 103 -4.15 -2.90 -6.46
CA ASP A 103 -5.24 -2.12 -7.02
C ASP A 103 -5.79 -1.16 -5.96
N ALA A 104 -5.72 0.14 -6.29
CA ALA A 104 -6.23 1.25 -5.50
C ALA A 104 -7.04 2.23 -6.38
N SER A 105 -7.63 1.71 -7.47
CA SER A 105 -8.33 2.53 -8.48
C SER A 105 -9.70 3.05 -8.04
N ASP A 106 -10.34 2.40 -7.07
CA ASP A 106 -11.62 2.80 -6.51
C ASP A 106 -11.43 3.34 -5.09
N ASN A 107 -11.59 4.65 -4.95
CA ASN A 107 -11.37 5.37 -3.70
C ASN A 107 -12.21 4.89 -2.51
N ASN A 108 -13.37 4.29 -2.80
CA ASN A 108 -14.29 3.81 -1.78
C ASN A 108 -14.08 2.33 -1.45
N LYS A 109 -13.08 1.70 -2.08
CA LYS A 109 -12.71 0.31 -1.82
C LYS A 109 -11.34 0.21 -1.17
N PRO A 110 -11.10 -0.86 -0.41
CA PRO A 110 -9.78 -1.13 0.15
C PRO A 110 -8.74 -1.34 -0.94
N ILE A 111 -7.48 -1.05 -0.60
CA ILE A 111 -6.34 -1.46 -1.41
C ILE A 111 -6.35 -2.99 -1.52
N LYS A 112 -6.33 -3.50 -2.74
CA LYS A 112 -6.28 -4.94 -3.01
C LYS A 112 -4.88 -5.34 -3.44
N PHE A 113 -4.30 -6.31 -2.73
CA PHE A 113 -3.12 -7.01 -3.20
C PHE A 113 -3.53 -8.01 -4.28
N LEU A 114 -2.98 -7.90 -5.48
CA LEU A 114 -3.43 -8.70 -6.63
C LEU A 114 -3.07 -10.19 -6.49
N HIS A 115 -1.96 -10.47 -5.80
CA HIS A 115 -1.47 -11.82 -5.57
C HIS A 115 -0.88 -11.98 -4.16
N ALA A 116 -1.18 -13.11 -3.52
CA ALA A 116 -0.64 -13.45 -2.20
C ALA A 116 0.90 -13.50 -2.20
N SER A 117 1.54 -13.85 -3.32
CA SER A 117 3.01 -13.87 -3.42
C SER A 117 3.67 -12.51 -3.17
N PHE A 118 2.96 -11.41 -3.42
CA PHE A 118 3.46 -10.05 -3.15
C PHE A 118 3.33 -9.70 -1.67
N THR A 119 2.21 -10.03 -1.02
CA THR A 119 2.11 -9.90 0.45
C THR A 119 3.11 -10.80 1.15
N ASP A 120 3.25 -12.06 0.72
CA ASP A 120 4.24 -12.99 1.27
C ASP A 120 5.67 -12.48 1.08
N PHE A 121 5.93 -11.69 0.04
CA PHE A 121 7.23 -11.04 -0.18
C PHE A 121 7.42 -9.88 0.82
N LEU A 122 6.46 -8.95 0.91
CA LEU A 122 6.55 -7.76 1.75
C LEU A 122 6.72 -8.09 3.24
N PHE A 123 6.12 -9.19 3.71
CA PHE A 123 6.14 -9.60 5.11
C PHE A 123 7.15 -10.73 5.41
N ASP A 124 8.02 -11.08 4.46
CA ASP A 124 9.14 -12.00 4.67
C ASP A 124 10.48 -11.25 4.53
N PRO A 125 11.22 -11.03 5.63
CA PRO A 125 12.46 -10.25 5.59
C PRO A 125 13.56 -10.92 4.76
N SER A 126 13.50 -12.25 4.58
CA SER A 126 14.46 -12.99 3.75
C SER A 126 14.25 -12.79 2.24
N ARG A 127 13.06 -12.32 1.85
CA ARG A 127 12.68 -12.07 0.46
C ARG A 127 12.73 -10.59 0.10
N SER A 128 12.16 -9.73 0.95
CA SER A 128 12.01 -8.30 0.66
C SER A 128 13.20 -7.42 1.05
N GLY A 129 14.07 -7.88 1.95
CA GLY A 129 15.26 -7.13 2.36
C GLY A 129 14.89 -5.73 2.88
N GLN A 130 15.34 -4.68 2.18
CA GLN A 130 15.04 -3.30 2.56
C GLN A 130 13.55 -2.91 2.44
N PHE A 131 12.76 -3.69 1.70
CA PHE A 131 11.33 -3.46 1.51
C PHE A 131 10.46 -4.23 2.52
N PHE A 132 11.08 -4.85 3.53
CA PHE A 132 10.37 -5.59 4.56
C PHE A 132 9.46 -4.68 5.38
N ILE A 133 8.20 -5.09 5.49
CA ILE A 133 7.20 -4.48 6.36
C ILE A 133 7.10 -5.32 7.64
N ASP A 134 7.48 -4.73 8.78
CA ASP A 134 7.31 -5.36 10.08
C ASP A 134 5.84 -5.22 10.56
N PRO A 135 5.08 -6.32 10.67
CA PRO A 135 3.69 -6.25 11.13
C PRO A 135 3.52 -5.62 12.52
N SER A 136 4.47 -5.86 13.43
CA SER A 136 4.41 -5.33 14.80
C SER A 136 4.55 -3.81 14.79
N LYS A 137 5.46 -3.29 13.96
CA LYS A 137 5.60 -1.85 13.75
C LYS A 137 4.34 -1.27 13.13
N MET A 138 3.76 -1.92 12.13
CA MET A 138 2.53 -1.43 11.47
C MET A 138 1.33 -1.43 12.42
N HIS A 139 1.20 -2.42 13.31
CA HIS A 139 0.18 -2.37 14.36
C HIS A 139 0.39 -1.19 15.31
N GLY A 140 1.64 -0.86 15.66
CA GLY A 140 1.97 0.32 16.46
C GLY A 140 1.59 1.63 15.77
N GLU A 141 1.92 1.77 14.48
CA GLU A 141 1.53 2.93 13.66
C GLU A 141 0.00 3.07 13.56
N ALA A 142 -0.71 1.96 13.28
CA ALA A 142 -2.16 1.96 13.24
C ALA A 142 -2.77 2.36 14.59
N ALA A 143 -2.24 1.85 15.71
CA ALA A 143 -2.70 2.24 17.04
C ALA A 143 -2.46 3.73 17.33
N TYR A 144 -1.33 4.28 16.88
CA TYR A 144 -1.06 5.71 16.99
C TYR A 144 -2.11 6.54 16.25
N PHE A 145 -2.44 6.18 15.00
CA PHE A 145 -3.49 6.85 14.23
C PHE A 145 -4.87 6.75 14.88
N CYS A 146 -5.23 5.59 15.47
CA CYS A 146 -6.45 5.45 16.25
C CYS A 146 -6.49 6.43 17.43
N ILE A 147 -5.39 6.54 18.19
CA ILE A 147 -5.30 7.45 19.33
C ILE A 147 -5.47 8.90 18.87
N SER A 148 -4.77 9.31 17.81
CA SER A 148 -4.91 10.67 17.26
C SER A 148 -6.34 10.98 16.80
N ALA A 149 -7.01 10.02 16.15
CA ALA A 149 -8.40 10.18 15.73
C ALA A 149 -9.36 10.34 16.92
N ILE A 150 -9.15 9.55 17.98
CA ILE A 150 -9.93 9.63 19.23
C ILE A 150 -9.70 10.98 19.92
N GLU A 151 -8.45 11.44 20.03
CA GLU A 151 -8.11 12.74 20.63
C GLU A 151 -8.74 13.90 19.84
N PHE A 152 -8.66 13.86 18.50
CA PHE A 152 -9.34 14.82 17.64
C PHE A 152 -10.85 14.82 17.92
N TYR A 153 -11.50 13.65 17.95
CA TYR A 153 -12.92 13.58 18.28
C TYR A 153 -13.25 14.22 19.63
N PHE A 154 -12.47 13.96 20.68
CA PHE A 154 -12.73 14.54 22.01
C PHE A 154 -12.53 16.07 22.05
N LEU A 155 -11.50 16.60 21.39
CA LEU A 155 -11.20 18.03 21.38
C LEU A 155 -12.25 18.86 20.62
N TYR A 156 -12.85 18.28 19.57
CA TYR A 156 -13.87 18.96 18.77
C TYR A 156 -15.29 18.71 19.28
N SER A 157 -15.54 17.61 19.99
CA SER A 157 -16.85 17.31 20.60
C SER A 157 -17.10 18.05 21.91
N THR A 158 -16.09 18.68 22.52
CA THR A 158 -16.20 19.36 23.83
C THR A 158 -16.28 20.89 23.77
N ARG A 159 -16.47 21.51 22.59
CA ARG A 159 -16.78 22.95 22.49
C ARG A 159 -18.23 23.22 22.95
N PRO A 160 -18.48 23.93 24.07
CA PRO A 160 -19.83 24.28 24.48
C PRO A 160 -20.28 25.52 23.69
N GLY A 161 -21.29 25.37 22.82
CA GLY A 161 -21.73 26.44 21.93
C GLY A 161 -23.21 26.51 21.58
N ASP A 162 -24.03 25.49 21.85
CA ASP A 162 -25.46 25.52 21.52
C ASP A 162 -26.35 25.24 22.74
N THR A 163 -26.38 26.21 23.66
CA THR A 163 -27.53 26.39 24.56
C THR A 163 -27.87 27.88 24.67
N SER A 164 -28.52 28.41 23.64
CA SER A 164 -29.38 29.61 23.70
C SER A 164 -30.47 29.37 22.64
N SER A 165 -31.77 29.33 22.91
CA SER A 165 -32.57 29.92 23.96
C SER A 165 -33.96 29.26 23.93
N ILE A 166 -34.38 28.65 25.04
CA ILE A 166 -35.79 28.58 25.39
C ILE A 166 -36.06 29.86 26.18
N SER A 167 -36.85 30.77 25.62
CA SER A 167 -37.48 31.85 26.38
C SER A 167 -38.92 31.99 25.92
N ALA A 168 -39.81 31.66 26.85
CA ALA A 168 -41.21 32.08 27.08
C ALA A 168 -42.07 32.48 25.88
#